data_AF-A0AAD4KK32-F1
#
_entry.id   AF-A0AAD4KK32-F1
#
_cell.length_a   1.000
_cell.length_b   1.000
_cell.length_c   1.000
_cell.angle_alpha   90.00
_cell.angle_beta   90.00
_cell.angle_gamma   90.00
#
_symmetry.space_group_name_H-M   'P 1'
#
loop_
_entity.id
_entity.type
_entity.pdbx_description
1 polymer ?
#
loop_
_entity_poly.entity_id
_entity_poly.type
_entity_poly.pdbx_seq_one_letter_code
_entity_poly.pdbx_strand_id
1 'polypeptide(L)'
;MQPGADITTVEMPSASLCAETAKINPTEWFPAYQSCVRHFLNVAQHTPKTQSLAALVNILLPCQRTSDPVSQYTPTCAVSLIPYIRRLVITAADAPPVLQELFGEEWYAGIGPLHSQERVNYLFTAKSGGWLETKAHYDMTPHETVPFLRPLRDPQEEELRAADARWSQWLAMEDWMVGPRSPFEEMTEN
;
A
#
# COMPACT_ATOMS: atom_id res chain seq x y z
N MET A 1 17.19 -39.61 13.63
CA MET A 1 15.81 -39.07 13.55
C MET A 1 15.78 -37.90 14.52
N GLN A 2 15.59 -36.62 14.18
CA GLN A 2 15.04 -35.92 13.00
C GLN A 2 15.98 -34.77 12.57
N PRO A 3 15.99 -34.33 11.29
CA PRO A 3 16.48 -33.01 10.92
C PRO A 3 15.41 -31.95 11.20
N GLY A 4 15.88 -30.74 11.55
CA GLY A 4 15.07 -29.59 11.92
C GLY A 4 14.19 -29.09 10.77
N ALA A 5 13.09 -28.45 11.16
CA ALA A 5 12.15 -27.83 10.24
C ALA A 5 12.84 -26.66 9.51
N ASP A 6 12.86 -26.73 8.18
CA ASP A 6 13.19 -25.60 7.32
C ASP A 6 12.17 -24.49 7.55
N ILE A 7 12.65 -23.35 8.05
CA ILE A 7 11.91 -22.10 8.02
C ILE A 7 11.95 -21.64 6.57
N THR A 8 10.82 -21.79 5.88
CA THR A 8 10.63 -21.24 4.54
C THR A 8 10.73 -19.72 4.63
N THR A 9 11.88 -19.17 4.26
CA THR A 9 12.07 -17.73 4.06
C THR A 9 11.15 -17.32 2.91
N VAL A 10 9.99 -16.75 3.23
CA VAL A 10 9.12 -16.14 2.22
C VAL A 10 9.84 -14.90 1.71
N GLU A 11 10.46 -15.00 0.53
CA GLU A 11 11.08 -13.87 -0.15
C GLU A 11 10.04 -12.77 -0.37
N MET A 12 10.41 -11.55 0.03
CA MET A 12 9.62 -10.34 -0.20
C MET A 12 9.40 -10.10 -1.69
N PRO A 13 8.25 -9.54 -2.11
CA PRO A 13 8.09 -9.08 -3.47
C PRO A 13 9.14 -8.00 -3.75
N SER A 14 10.06 -8.30 -4.67
CA SER A 14 11.10 -7.38 -5.10
C SER A 14 10.46 -6.17 -5.81
N ALA A 15 11.21 -5.07 -5.95
CA ALA A 15 10.75 -3.90 -6.70
C ALA A 15 10.44 -4.20 -8.19
N SER A 16 10.78 -5.40 -8.69
CA SER A 16 10.30 -5.94 -9.97
C SER A 16 8.78 -5.86 -10.07
N LEU A 17 8.06 -6.15 -8.97
CA LEU A 17 6.60 -6.10 -8.98
C LEU A 17 6.05 -4.67 -9.18
N CYS A 18 6.76 -3.63 -8.74
CA CYS A 18 6.31 -2.25 -8.94
C CYS A 18 6.34 -1.84 -10.42
N ALA A 19 7.35 -2.28 -11.17
CA ALA A 19 7.43 -2.11 -12.62
C ALA A 19 6.47 -3.06 -13.38
N GLU A 20 6.13 -4.20 -12.78
CA GLU A 20 5.16 -5.16 -13.33
C GLU A 20 3.70 -4.75 -13.11
N THR A 21 3.38 -3.79 -12.22
CA THR A 21 2.00 -3.33 -12.01
C THR A 21 1.30 -2.89 -13.31
N ALA A 22 2.04 -2.28 -14.24
CA ALA A 22 1.54 -1.88 -15.56
C ALA A 22 1.21 -3.07 -16.49
N LYS A 23 1.64 -4.28 -16.14
CA LYS A 23 1.45 -5.53 -16.91
C LYS A 23 0.47 -6.50 -16.25
N ILE A 24 -0.16 -6.13 -15.14
CA ILE A 24 -1.10 -7.01 -14.43
C ILE A 24 -2.37 -7.16 -15.25
N ASN A 25 -2.76 -8.39 -15.55
CA ASN A 25 -4.07 -8.71 -16.09
C ASN A 25 -5.12 -8.61 -14.97
N PRO A 26 -6.07 -7.63 -15.02
CA PRO A 26 -7.02 -7.43 -13.93
C PRO A 26 -7.90 -8.66 -13.64
N THR A 27 -8.26 -9.41 -14.67
CA THR A 27 -9.15 -10.57 -14.55
C THR A 27 -8.46 -11.75 -13.86
N GLU A 28 -7.15 -11.91 -14.06
CA GLU A 28 -6.35 -12.96 -13.42
C GLU A 28 -5.98 -12.59 -11.97
N TRP A 29 -5.77 -11.30 -11.71
CA TRP A 29 -5.41 -10.77 -10.39
C TRP A 29 -6.59 -10.70 -9.42
N PHE A 30 -7.77 -10.31 -9.91
CA PHE A 30 -8.92 -10.01 -9.07
C PHE A 30 -9.37 -11.16 -8.15
N PRO A 31 -9.36 -12.44 -8.56
CA PRO A 31 -9.68 -13.56 -7.67
C PRO A 31 -8.78 -13.61 -6.41
N ALA A 32 -7.47 -13.38 -6.55
CA ALA A 32 -6.54 -13.34 -5.42
C ALA A 32 -6.81 -12.14 -4.51
N TYR A 33 -7.11 -10.96 -5.10
CA TYR A 33 -7.56 -9.80 -4.34
C TYR A 33 -8.86 -10.07 -3.56
N GLN A 34 -9.84 -10.73 -4.17
CA GLN A 34 -11.09 -11.12 -3.50
C GLN A 34 -10.84 -12.09 -2.34
N SER A 35 -9.87 -13.01 -2.50
CA SER A 35 -9.41 -13.89 -1.42
C SER A 35 -8.89 -13.08 -0.22
N CYS A 36 -8.09 -12.04 -0.49
CA CYS A 36 -7.59 -11.13 0.54
C CYS A 36 -8.71 -10.38 1.27
N VAL A 37 -9.68 -9.82 0.52
CA VAL A 37 -10.84 -9.13 1.09
C VAL A 37 -11.63 -10.09 1.98
N ARG A 38 -11.87 -11.31 1.51
CA ARG A 38 -12.62 -12.33 2.26
C ARG A 38 -11.92 -12.71 3.55
N HIS A 39 -10.61 -12.97 3.50
CA HIS A 39 -9.82 -13.28 4.70
C HIS A 39 -9.82 -12.12 5.69
N PHE A 40 -9.61 -10.90 5.22
CA PHE A 40 -9.61 -9.71 6.07
C PHE A 40 -10.94 -9.53 6.82
N LEU A 41 -12.07 -9.71 6.12
CA LEU A 41 -13.41 -9.53 6.69
C LEU A 41 -13.89 -10.70 7.55
N ASN A 42 -13.58 -11.94 7.18
CA ASN A 42 -14.11 -13.11 7.89
C ASN A 42 -13.20 -13.55 9.04
N VAL A 43 -11.91 -13.26 8.96
CA VAL A 43 -10.91 -13.79 9.90
C VAL A 43 -10.16 -12.65 10.57
N ALA A 44 -9.39 -11.86 9.81
CA ALA A 44 -8.39 -10.99 10.39
C ALA A 44 -8.98 -9.92 11.30
N GLN A 45 -10.03 -9.22 10.88
CA GLN A 45 -10.63 -8.12 11.68
C GLN A 45 -11.18 -8.56 13.05
N HIS A 46 -11.38 -9.86 13.25
CA HIS A 46 -11.89 -10.43 14.49
C HIS A 46 -10.79 -10.93 15.43
N THR A 47 -9.52 -10.92 15.00
CA THR A 47 -8.41 -11.37 15.85
C THR A 47 -7.95 -10.26 16.81
N PRO A 48 -7.56 -10.59 18.05
CA PRO A 48 -7.03 -9.60 19.00
C PRO A 48 -5.79 -8.88 18.48
N LYS A 49 -4.95 -9.58 17.71
CA LYS A 49 -3.73 -9.01 17.14
C LYS A 49 -4.05 -7.95 16.08
N THR A 50 -5.00 -8.20 15.18
CA THR A 50 -5.46 -7.20 14.22
C THR A 50 -6.13 -6.01 14.90
N GLN A 51 -6.99 -6.25 15.90
CA GLN A 51 -7.66 -5.17 16.64
C GLN A 51 -6.67 -4.28 17.39
N SER A 52 -5.68 -4.88 18.06
CA SER A 52 -4.63 -4.11 18.74
C SER A 52 -3.75 -3.32 17.77
N LEU A 53 -3.40 -3.90 16.62
CA LEU A 53 -2.68 -3.20 15.56
C LEU A 53 -3.49 -2.03 15.01
N ALA A 54 -4.77 -2.24 14.67
CA ALA A 54 -5.67 -1.22 14.13
C ALA A 54 -5.82 -0.03 15.10
N ALA A 55 -5.98 -0.32 16.39
CA ALA A 55 -6.00 0.71 17.43
C ALA A 55 -4.66 1.47 17.52
N LEU A 56 -3.52 0.77 17.48
CA LEU A 56 -2.19 1.38 17.55
C LEU A 56 -1.92 2.32 16.37
N VAL A 57 -2.31 1.92 15.16
CA VAL A 57 -2.12 2.73 13.94
C VAL A 57 -3.29 3.67 13.66
N ASN A 58 -4.25 3.78 14.59
CA ASN A 58 -5.43 4.63 14.53
C ASN A 58 -6.24 4.50 13.23
N ILE A 59 -6.70 3.27 12.94
CA ILE A 59 -7.61 2.97 11.83
C ILE A 59 -8.74 2.06 12.31
N LEU A 60 -9.98 2.33 11.87
CA LEU A 60 -11.13 1.50 12.19
C LEU A 60 -11.20 0.31 11.24
N LEU A 61 -11.40 -0.88 11.79
CA LEU A 61 -11.72 -2.08 11.03
C LEU A 61 -13.14 -1.98 10.44
N PRO A 62 -13.46 -2.71 9.36
CA PRO A 62 -14.78 -2.66 8.74
C PRO A 62 -15.93 -2.95 9.70
N CYS A 63 -15.76 -3.89 10.63
CA CYS A 63 -16.76 -4.21 11.67
C CYS A 63 -16.90 -3.13 12.76
N GLN A 64 -15.94 -2.21 12.87
CA GLN A 64 -15.94 -1.11 13.86
C GLN A 64 -16.49 0.21 13.28
N ARG A 65 -16.80 0.25 11.98
CA ARG A 65 -17.32 1.46 11.32
C ARG A 65 -18.71 1.81 11.87
N THR A 66 -18.94 3.10 12.12
CA THR A 66 -20.23 3.58 12.62
C THR A 66 -21.31 3.60 11.53
N SER A 67 -20.92 3.85 10.28
CA SER A 67 -21.80 3.73 9.11
C SER A 67 -21.50 2.43 8.39
N ASP A 68 -22.53 1.64 8.12
CA ASP A 68 -22.48 0.38 7.37
C ASP A 68 -21.37 -0.59 7.83
N PRO A 69 -21.37 -1.02 9.11
CA PRO A 69 -20.37 -1.97 9.61
C PRO A 69 -20.42 -3.29 8.85
N VAL A 70 -19.28 -3.74 8.35
CA VAL A 70 -19.16 -5.01 7.60
C VAL A 70 -18.55 -6.07 8.51
N SER A 71 -19.41 -6.92 9.08
CA SER A 71 -18.97 -7.99 9.99
C SER A 71 -18.41 -9.22 9.28
N GLN A 72 -18.83 -9.46 8.04
CA GLN A 72 -18.43 -10.61 7.23
C GLN A 72 -18.51 -10.26 5.75
N TYR A 73 -17.78 -11.02 4.93
CA TYR A 73 -17.82 -10.91 3.49
C TYR A 73 -19.19 -11.31 2.92
N THR A 74 -19.74 -10.47 2.05
CA THR A 74 -20.85 -10.82 1.17
C THR A 74 -20.48 -10.47 -0.28
N PRO A 75 -21.05 -11.11 -1.30
CA PRO A 75 -20.77 -10.76 -2.70
C PRO A 75 -21.09 -9.31 -3.07
N THR A 76 -21.91 -8.64 -2.27
CA THR A 76 -22.31 -7.24 -2.45
C THR A 76 -21.52 -6.26 -1.60
N CYS A 77 -20.71 -6.72 -0.63
CA CYS A 77 -19.92 -5.81 0.20
C CYS A 77 -18.74 -5.24 -0.59
N ALA A 78 -18.66 -3.91 -0.67
CA ALA A 78 -17.58 -3.20 -1.34
C ALA A 78 -16.63 -2.62 -0.28
N VAL A 79 -15.64 -3.40 0.16
CA VAL A 79 -14.60 -2.95 1.08
C VAL A 79 -13.29 -2.76 0.33
N SER A 80 -12.75 -1.53 0.36
CA SER A 80 -11.43 -1.23 -0.17
C SER A 80 -10.35 -1.56 0.86
N LEU A 81 -9.31 -2.30 0.45
CA LEU A 81 -8.15 -2.58 1.29
C LEU A 81 -7.10 -1.45 1.29
N ILE A 82 -7.22 -0.49 0.36
CA ILE A 82 -6.27 0.62 0.19
C ILE A 82 -6.04 1.43 1.48
N PRO A 83 -7.07 1.84 2.26
CA PRO A 83 -6.86 2.58 3.50
C PRO A 83 -5.95 1.83 4.49
N TYR A 84 -6.13 0.51 4.59
CA TYR A 84 -5.34 -0.34 5.47
C TYR A 84 -3.91 -0.49 4.96
N ILE A 85 -3.72 -0.74 3.66
CA ILE A 85 -2.39 -0.81 3.04
C ILE A 85 -1.62 0.51 3.26
N ARG A 86 -2.26 1.64 2.96
CA ARG A 86 -1.70 2.99 3.18
C ARG A 86 -1.26 3.19 4.63
N ARG A 87 -2.11 2.80 5.58
CA ARG A 87 -1.82 2.97 7.01
C ARG A 87 -0.67 2.08 7.48
N LEU A 88 -0.59 0.84 7.01
CA LEU A 88 0.50 -0.07 7.33
C LEU A 88 1.83 0.47 6.77
N VAL A 89 1.84 0.95 5.53
CA VAL A 89 3.06 1.49 4.89
C VAL A 89 3.60 2.71 5.64
N ILE A 90 2.77 3.75 5.89
CA ILE A 90 3.25 4.98 6.53
C ILE A 90 3.69 4.78 8.00
N THR A 91 3.14 3.78 8.67
CA THR A 91 3.53 3.41 10.05
C THR A 91 4.61 2.33 10.12
N ALA A 92 5.11 1.88 8.96
CA ALA A 92 6.04 0.76 8.80
C ALA A 92 5.59 -0.52 9.52
N ALA A 93 4.29 -0.82 9.48
CA ALA A 93 3.66 -2.01 10.03
C ALA A 93 3.36 -3.07 8.95
N ASP A 94 4.03 -2.99 7.80
CA ASP A 94 3.76 -3.75 6.58
C ASP A 94 4.75 -4.91 6.34
N ALA A 95 5.23 -5.55 7.42
CA ALA A 95 6.08 -6.75 7.30
C ALA A 95 5.28 -7.96 6.78
N PRO A 96 5.88 -8.91 6.02
CA PRO A 96 5.17 -10.06 5.45
C PRO A 96 4.31 -10.85 6.43
N PRO A 97 4.77 -11.16 7.66
CA PRO A 97 3.93 -11.89 8.60
C PRO A 97 2.67 -11.11 9.00
N VAL A 98 2.73 -9.78 9.01
CA VAL A 98 1.56 -8.91 9.28
C VAL A 98 0.63 -8.89 8.06
N LEU A 99 1.17 -8.80 6.85
CA LEU A 99 0.38 -8.82 5.62
C LEU A 99 -0.33 -10.16 5.42
N GLN A 100 0.36 -11.29 5.64
CA GLN A 100 -0.24 -12.62 5.60
C GLN A 100 -1.31 -12.80 6.67
N GLU A 101 -1.09 -12.29 7.89
CA GLU A 101 -2.12 -12.37 8.93
C GLU A 101 -3.38 -11.57 8.58
N LEU A 102 -3.21 -10.35 8.03
CA LEU A 102 -4.31 -9.46 7.69
C LEU A 102 -5.05 -9.89 6.42
N PHE A 103 -4.33 -10.40 5.42
CA PHE A 103 -4.85 -10.60 4.06
C PHE A 103 -4.79 -12.05 3.58
N GLY A 104 -4.31 -12.98 4.41
CA GLY A 104 -4.30 -14.42 4.13
C GLY A 104 -3.12 -14.87 3.29
N GLU A 105 -3.08 -16.17 2.96
CA GLU A 105 -1.96 -16.81 2.25
C GLU A 105 -1.73 -16.23 0.84
N GLU A 106 -2.80 -15.80 0.17
CA GLU A 106 -2.73 -15.22 -1.19
C GLU A 106 -2.41 -13.73 -1.19
N TRP A 107 -2.03 -13.13 -0.05
CA TRP A 107 -1.76 -11.69 0.06
C TRP A 107 -0.77 -11.21 -1.01
N TYR A 108 0.26 -12.00 -1.29
CA TYR A 108 1.29 -11.66 -2.26
C TYR A 108 0.71 -11.45 -3.66
N ALA A 109 -0.11 -12.38 -4.15
CA ALA A 109 -0.76 -12.26 -5.45
C ALA A 109 -1.90 -11.23 -5.45
N GLY A 110 -2.61 -11.09 -4.33
CA GLY A 110 -3.76 -10.21 -4.21
C GLY A 110 -3.40 -8.75 -3.91
N ILE A 111 -2.88 -8.45 -2.73
CA ILE A 111 -2.54 -7.06 -2.37
C ILE A 111 -1.10 -6.66 -2.69
N GLY A 112 -0.21 -7.61 -3.01
CA GLY A 112 1.21 -7.34 -3.28
C GLY A 112 1.46 -6.20 -4.27
N PRO A 113 0.83 -6.17 -5.45
CA PRO A 113 0.95 -5.04 -6.38
C PRO A 113 0.57 -3.69 -5.79
N LEU A 114 -0.52 -3.64 -5.00
CA LEU A 114 -1.01 -2.43 -4.36
C LEU A 114 -0.07 -1.98 -3.24
N HIS A 115 0.45 -2.93 -2.46
CA HIS A 115 1.41 -2.70 -1.39
C HIS A 115 2.75 -2.18 -1.92
N SER A 116 3.34 -2.83 -2.93
CA SER A 116 4.58 -2.38 -3.57
C SER A 116 4.42 -0.97 -4.16
N GLN A 117 3.30 -0.70 -4.84
CA GLN A 117 3.04 0.63 -5.41
C GLN A 117 2.87 1.69 -4.31
N GLU A 118 2.22 1.35 -3.20
CA GLU A 118 2.02 2.28 -2.09
C GLU A 118 3.33 2.61 -1.36
N ARG A 119 4.26 1.66 -1.22
CA ARG A 119 5.61 1.92 -0.68
C ARG A 119 6.37 2.94 -1.54
N VAL A 120 6.29 2.83 -2.87
CA VAL A 120 6.87 3.80 -3.79
C VAL A 120 6.19 5.17 -3.67
N ASN A 121 4.85 5.21 -3.59
CA ASN A 121 4.11 6.45 -3.39
C ASN A 121 4.51 7.15 -2.09
N TYR A 122 4.70 6.39 -1.01
CA TYR A 122 5.12 6.93 0.27
C TYR A 122 6.50 7.60 0.20
N LEU A 123 7.48 6.93 -0.42
CA LEU A 123 8.81 7.52 -0.66
C LEU A 123 8.72 8.79 -1.52
N PHE A 124 7.88 8.75 -2.56
CA PHE A 124 7.67 9.89 -3.44
C PHE A 124 7.14 11.10 -2.67
N THR A 125 6.06 10.94 -1.90
CA THR A 125 5.47 12.02 -1.10
C THR A 125 6.45 12.55 -0.04
N ALA A 126 7.17 11.65 0.64
CA ALA A 126 8.16 12.04 1.65
C ALA A 126 9.31 12.85 1.04
N LYS A 127 9.74 12.50 -0.18
CA LYS A 127 10.81 13.20 -0.90
C LYS A 127 10.36 14.55 -1.45
N SER A 128 9.13 14.66 -1.95
CA SER A 128 8.63 15.88 -2.61
C SER A 128 8.15 16.95 -1.63
N GLY A 129 7.31 16.58 -0.66
CA GLY A 129 6.63 17.50 0.25
C GLY A 129 7.16 17.49 1.69
N GLY A 130 8.05 16.55 1.99
CA GLY A 130 8.54 16.33 3.35
C GLY A 130 7.52 15.65 4.27
N TRP A 131 7.93 15.42 5.52
CA TRP A 131 7.19 14.56 6.46
C TRP A 131 5.81 15.11 6.87
N LEU A 132 5.66 16.43 7.02
CA LEU A 132 4.41 17.04 7.47
C LEU A 132 3.31 16.92 6.42
N GLU A 133 3.62 17.26 5.17
CA GLU A 133 2.70 17.12 4.04
C GLU A 133 2.39 15.64 3.76
N THR A 134 3.41 14.77 3.86
CA THR A 134 3.21 13.32 3.77
C THR A 134 2.21 12.82 4.81
N LYS A 135 2.32 13.26 6.07
CA LYS A 135 1.33 12.91 7.09
C LYS A 135 -0.08 13.31 6.65
N ALA A 136 -0.25 14.55 6.20
CA ALA A 136 -1.55 15.09 5.81
C ALA A 136 -2.19 14.27 4.66
N HIS A 137 -1.40 13.79 3.70
CA HIS A 137 -1.89 12.94 2.61
C HIS A 137 -2.36 11.54 3.03
N TYR A 138 -2.02 11.09 4.23
CA TYR A 138 -2.39 9.77 4.76
C TYR A 138 -3.38 9.85 5.94
N ASP A 139 -3.68 11.06 6.42
CA ASP A 139 -4.74 11.29 7.39
C ASP A 139 -6.10 11.01 6.74
N MET A 140 -6.99 10.34 7.49
CA MET A 140 -8.37 10.08 7.08
C MET A 140 -9.28 10.87 8.02
N THR A 141 -9.88 11.94 7.49
CA THR A 141 -10.74 12.83 8.28
C THR A 141 -12.06 12.14 8.63
N PRO A 142 -12.65 12.42 9.81
CA PRO A 142 -12.19 13.40 10.81
C PRO A 142 -11.30 12.84 11.93
N HIS A 143 -11.23 11.53 12.14
CA HIS A 143 -10.65 10.95 13.38
C HIS A 143 -9.51 9.94 13.16
N GLU A 144 -9.39 9.37 11.97
CA GLU A 144 -8.37 8.38 11.64
C GLU A 144 -7.10 9.08 11.13
N THR A 145 -6.49 9.92 11.95
CA THR A 145 -5.20 10.55 11.65
C THR A 145 -4.04 9.58 11.87
N VAL A 146 -3.00 9.66 11.05
CA VAL A 146 -1.75 8.93 11.22
C VAL A 146 -1.12 9.32 12.56
N PRO A 147 -0.93 8.36 13.49
CA PRO A 147 -0.45 8.68 14.84
C PRO A 147 1.05 9.00 14.88
N PHE A 148 1.83 8.39 13.97
CA PHE A 148 3.27 8.61 13.82
C PHE A 148 3.72 8.17 12.43
N LEU A 149 4.78 8.79 11.91
CA LEU A 149 5.41 8.41 10.66
C LEU A 149 6.66 7.59 10.95
N ARG A 150 6.94 6.62 10.09
CA ARG A 150 8.18 5.85 10.14
C ARG A 150 8.82 5.76 8.77
N PRO A 151 10.15 5.94 8.66
CA PRO A 151 10.88 5.52 7.47
C PRO A 151 10.51 4.08 7.12
N LEU A 152 10.47 3.75 5.82
CA LEU A 152 10.22 2.37 5.39
C LEU A 152 11.19 1.43 6.09
N ARG A 153 10.67 0.32 6.60
CA ARG A 153 11.49 -0.76 7.15
C ARG A 153 12.14 -1.52 6.01
N ASP A 154 13.44 -1.73 6.15
CA ASP A 154 14.29 -2.50 5.22
C ASP A 154 13.97 -2.21 3.74
N PRO A 155 14.06 -0.92 3.32
CA PRO A 155 13.79 -0.59 1.93
C PRO A 155 14.81 -1.32 1.08
N GLN A 156 14.34 -2.21 0.20
CA GLN A 156 15.25 -2.93 -0.67
C GLN A 156 15.94 -1.91 -1.59
N GLU A 157 17.20 -2.13 -1.93
CA GLU A 157 17.96 -1.18 -2.76
C GLU A 157 17.24 -0.91 -4.10
N GLU A 158 16.64 -1.95 -4.66
CA GLU A 158 15.76 -1.86 -5.83
C GLU A 158 14.52 -0.97 -5.63
N GLU A 159 13.92 -0.92 -4.44
CA GLU A 159 12.79 -0.01 -4.15
C GLU A 159 13.25 1.45 -4.11
N LEU A 160 14.42 1.70 -3.52
CA LEU A 160 15.04 3.02 -3.52
C LEU A 160 15.40 3.46 -4.95
N ARG A 161 16.03 2.59 -5.75
CA ARG A 161 16.35 2.87 -7.16
C ARG A 161 15.09 3.09 -8.00
N ALA A 162 14.04 2.28 -7.80
CA ALA A 162 12.77 2.45 -8.51
C ALA A 162 12.08 3.77 -8.12
N ALA A 163 12.08 4.12 -6.84
CA ALA A 163 11.57 5.41 -6.36
C ALA A 163 12.37 6.58 -6.95
N ASP A 164 13.70 6.50 -6.99
CA ASP A 164 14.57 7.53 -7.57
C ASP A 164 14.44 7.64 -9.10
N ALA A 165 14.30 6.53 -9.81
CA ALA A 165 14.08 6.51 -11.26
C ALA A 165 12.71 7.12 -11.60
N ARG A 166 11.66 6.76 -10.84
CA ARG A 166 10.31 7.30 -11.03
C ARG A 166 10.24 8.78 -10.64
N TRP A 167 10.95 9.18 -9.59
CA TRP A 167 11.16 10.59 -9.23
C TRP A 167 11.83 11.35 -10.38
N SER A 168 12.89 10.81 -10.96
CA SER A 168 13.61 11.44 -12.08
C SER A 168 12.74 11.54 -13.34
N GLN A 169 11.94 10.51 -13.64
CA GLN A 169 10.99 10.52 -14.75
C GLN A 169 9.89 11.56 -14.53
N TRP A 170 9.40 11.70 -13.30
CA TRP A 170 8.34 12.65 -12.97
C TRP A 170 8.84 14.10 -12.98
N LEU A 171 10.04 14.37 -12.45
CA LEU A 171 10.70 15.66 -12.63
C LEU A 171 10.93 15.98 -14.11
N ALA A 172 11.27 14.98 -14.93
CA ALA A 172 11.38 15.18 -16.38
C ALA A 172 10.02 15.45 -17.07
N MET A 173 8.90 14.93 -16.52
CA MET A 173 7.55 15.28 -16.97
C MET A 173 7.12 16.67 -16.50
N GLU A 174 7.54 17.09 -15.30
CA GLU A 174 7.36 18.47 -14.82
C GLU A 174 8.16 19.44 -15.69
N ASP A 175 9.38 19.08 -16.10
CA ASP A 175 10.18 19.82 -17.09
C ASP A 175 9.48 19.93 -18.45
N TRP A 176 8.67 18.94 -18.85
CA TRP A 176 7.79 19.06 -20.03
C TRP A 176 6.63 20.04 -19.84
N MET A 177 6.26 20.43 -18.62
CA MET A 177 5.22 21.44 -18.40
C MET A 177 5.76 22.87 -18.33
N VAL A 178 7.07 23.05 -18.11
CA VAL A 178 7.68 24.37 -17.83
C VAL A 178 8.91 24.69 -18.70
N GLY A 179 9.36 23.78 -19.57
CA GLY A 179 10.50 23.96 -20.47
C GLY A 179 10.14 24.03 -21.97
N PRO A 180 11.16 24.08 -22.88
CA PRO A 180 11.00 24.24 -24.34
C PRO A 180 10.19 23.16 -25.08
N ARG A 181 9.64 22.20 -24.33
CA ARG A 181 8.84 21.07 -24.80
C ARG A 181 7.41 21.13 -24.26
N SER A 182 7.02 22.27 -23.69
CA SER A 182 5.68 22.51 -23.18
C SER A 182 4.68 22.58 -24.32
N PRO A 183 3.57 21.80 -24.28
CA PRO A 183 2.51 21.91 -25.28
C PRO A 183 1.77 23.24 -25.22
N PHE A 184 2.10 24.11 -24.25
CA PHE A 184 1.50 25.42 -24.05
C PHE A 184 2.36 26.60 -24.53
N GLU A 185 3.62 26.39 -24.95
CA GLU A 185 4.49 27.48 -25.44
C GLU A 185 4.04 28.06 -26.79
N GLU A 186 3.42 27.28 -27.67
CA GLU A 186 2.97 27.75 -28.99
C GLU A 186 1.71 28.66 -28.95
N MET A 187 1.10 28.88 -27.78
CA MET A 187 -0.14 29.68 -27.66
C MET A 187 0.07 31.17 -27.37
N THR A 188 1.32 31.66 -27.30
CA THR A 188 1.63 33.07 -27.00
C THR A 188 2.23 33.86 -28.17
N GLU A 189 2.06 33.43 -29.42
CA GLU A 189 2.30 34.29 -30.59
C GLU A 189 0.97 34.62 -31.28
N ASN A 190 0.36 35.75 -30.85
CA ASN A 190 -0.60 36.52 -31.64
C ASN A 190 -0.59 37.99 -31.23
#